data_AF-A0A0G1NXZ6-F1
#
_entry.id   AF-A0A0G1NXZ6-F1
#
_cell.length_a   1.000
_cell.length_b   1.000
_cell.length_c   1.000
_cell.angle_alpha   90.00
_cell.angle_beta   90.00
_cell.angle_gamma   90.00
#
_symmetry.space_group_name_H-M   'P 1'
#
loop_
_entity.id
_entity.type
_entity.pdbx_description
1 polymer ?
#
loop_
_entity_poly.entity_id
_entity_poly.type
_entity_poly.pdbx_seq_one_letter_code
_entity_poly.pdbx_strand_id
1 'polypeptide(L)'
;MLKNESKTDLLDKTVSLCKRRGFVFPGSEIYGGLSGFWDYGHYGLALKENIKQLWWKQFVLDREDMFGMDAAILMRQEVWQASGHAKGFADPMVECEKCKKQYKADQQPTTKCPECDGKLGKARQFNMMFKTHVGAEESDAAVS
;
A
#
# COMPACT_ATOMS: atom_id res chain seq x y z
N MET A 1 -26.06 16.62 -24.56
CA MET A 1 -24.98 15.79 -25.12
C MET A 1 -24.09 15.32 -23.97
N LEU A 2 -24.30 14.10 -23.47
CA LEU A 2 -23.40 13.51 -22.47
C LEU A 2 -22.17 13.03 -23.24
N LYS A 3 -21.01 13.66 -23.00
CA LYS A 3 -19.74 13.17 -23.55
C LYS A 3 -19.49 11.81 -22.92
N ASN A 4 -19.23 10.78 -23.74
CA ASN A 4 -18.71 9.51 -23.26
C ASN A 4 -17.28 9.75 -22.76
N GLU A 5 -17.16 10.05 -21.47
CA GLU A 5 -15.87 10.24 -20.81
C GLU A 5 -15.16 8.89 -20.67
N SER A 6 -13.87 8.86 -20.98
CA SER A 6 -13.06 7.66 -20.77
C SER A 6 -12.98 7.35 -19.27
N LYS A 7 -12.82 6.07 -18.90
CA LYS A 7 -12.72 5.67 -17.48
C LYS A 7 -11.61 6.43 -16.72
N THR A 8 -10.54 6.81 -17.41
CA THR A 8 -9.44 7.62 -16.86
C THR A 8 -9.89 9.03 -16.49
N ASP A 9 -10.67 9.69 -17.37
CA ASP A 9 -11.17 11.05 -17.12
C ASP A 9 -12.15 11.09 -15.93
N LEU A 10 -12.97 10.05 -15.77
CA LEU A 10 -13.84 9.92 -14.61
C LEU A 10 -13.05 9.75 -13.30
N LEU A 11 -12.01 8.89 -13.30
CA LEU A 11 -11.16 8.67 -12.13
C LEU A 11 -10.47 9.98 -11.71
N ASP A 12 -9.90 10.72 -12.67
CA ASP A 12 -9.24 12.00 -12.40
C ASP A 12 -10.20 13.03 -11.79
N LYS A 13 -11.45 13.07 -12.27
CA LYS A 13 -12.50 13.92 -11.69
C LYS A 13 -12.85 13.50 -10.27
N THR A 14 -12.96 12.20 -10.00
CA THR A 14 -13.22 11.69 -8.65
C THR A 14 -12.08 12.03 -7.70
N VAL A 15 -10.82 11.81 -8.09
CA VAL A 15 -9.64 12.17 -7.29
C VAL A 15 -9.62 13.67 -7.01
N SER A 16 -9.88 14.48 -8.04
CA SER A 16 -9.96 15.94 -7.92
C SER A 16 -11.06 16.39 -6.96
N LEU A 17 -12.24 15.74 -7.00
CA LEU A 17 -13.33 16.00 -6.06
C LEU A 17 -12.95 15.62 -4.63
N CYS A 18 -12.37 14.43 -4.42
CA CYS A 18 -11.94 13.94 -3.11
C CYS A 18 -10.95 14.91 -2.46
N LYS A 19 -9.96 15.38 -3.22
CA LYS A 19 -8.99 16.36 -2.71
C LYS A 19 -9.66 17.69 -2.37
N ARG A 20 -10.44 18.28 -3.29
CA ARG A 20 -11.09 19.59 -3.06
C ARG A 20 -12.10 19.57 -1.92
N ARG A 21 -12.76 18.45 -1.69
CA ARG A 21 -13.81 18.33 -0.66
C ARG A 21 -13.28 17.84 0.68
N GLY A 22 -12.01 17.49 0.81
CA GLY A 22 -11.46 17.03 2.09
C GLY A 22 -11.80 15.59 2.43
N PHE A 23 -11.76 14.71 1.42
CA PHE A 23 -11.80 13.26 1.62
C PHE A 23 -10.41 12.68 1.82
N VAL A 24 -9.52 12.85 0.83
CA VAL A 24 -8.19 12.23 0.84
C VAL A 24 -7.16 13.19 0.25
N PHE A 25 -5.98 13.24 0.87
CA PHE A 25 -4.81 14.04 0.46
C PHE A 25 -3.57 13.14 0.32
N PRO A 26 -2.64 13.43 -0.60
CA PRO A 26 -1.33 12.80 -0.61
C PRO A 26 -0.63 12.97 0.75
N GLY A 27 -0.07 11.89 1.31
CA GLY A 27 0.66 11.94 2.56
C GLY A 27 1.88 12.84 2.44
N SER A 28 2.13 13.69 3.43
CA SER A 28 3.25 14.66 3.42
C SER A 28 3.25 15.60 2.20
N GLU A 29 2.08 16.03 1.74
CA GLU A 29 1.90 16.81 0.49
C GLU A 29 2.83 18.03 0.38
N ILE A 30 2.96 18.83 1.45
CA ILE A 30 3.79 20.06 1.43
C ILE A 30 5.30 19.79 1.32
N TYR A 31 5.72 18.54 1.53
CA TYR A 31 7.11 18.09 1.40
C TYR A 31 7.37 17.29 0.11
N GLY A 32 6.46 17.34 -0.86
CA GLY A 32 6.58 16.65 -2.14
C GLY A 32 5.83 15.32 -2.22
N GLY A 33 5.15 14.93 -1.14
CA GLY A 33 4.35 13.71 -1.10
C GLY A 33 5.16 12.44 -0.90
N LEU A 34 4.56 11.43 -0.26
CA LEU A 34 5.12 10.09 -0.16
C LEU A 34 4.21 9.10 -0.89
N SER A 35 4.71 8.56 -2.01
CA SER A 35 3.93 7.64 -2.86
C SER A 35 3.45 6.42 -2.06
N GLY A 36 2.16 6.10 -2.18
CA GLY A 36 1.52 5.01 -1.45
C GLY A 36 0.96 5.38 -0.07
N PHE A 37 1.22 6.60 0.42
CA PHE A 37 0.72 7.09 1.71
C PHE A 37 -0.27 8.24 1.50
N TRP A 38 -1.33 8.27 2.31
CA TRP A 38 -2.46 9.19 2.14
C TRP A 38 -3.02 9.62 3.50
N ASP A 39 -3.42 10.88 3.60
CA ASP A 39 -4.07 11.46 4.76
C ASP A 39 -5.58 11.60 4.51
N TYR A 40 -6.40 11.18 5.47
CA TYR A 40 -7.86 11.32 5.39
C TYR A 40 -8.29 12.68 5.96
N GLY A 41 -8.97 13.48 5.15
CA GLY A 41 -9.60 14.71 5.59
C GLY A 41 -10.88 14.47 6.40
N HIS A 42 -11.57 15.54 6.80
CA HIS A 42 -12.74 15.47 7.68
C HIS A 42 -13.86 14.55 7.14
N TYR A 43 -14.25 14.70 5.87
CA TYR A 43 -15.29 13.83 5.29
C TYR A 43 -14.77 12.42 5.02
N GLY A 44 -13.51 12.27 4.64
CA GLY A 44 -12.92 10.95 4.40
C GLY A 44 -12.78 10.14 5.68
N LEU A 45 -12.40 10.78 6.78
CA LEU A 45 -12.33 10.18 8.11
C LEU A 45 -13.73 9.75 8.58
N ALA A 46 -14.72 10.64 8.47
CA ALA A 46 -16.10 10.31 8.83
C ALA A 46 -16.65 9.12 8.02
N LEU A 47 -16.40 9.12 6.70
CA LEU A 47 -16.78 8.00 5.83
C LEU A 47 -16.06 6.70 6.22
N LYS A 48 -14.75 6.75 6.45
CA LYS A 48 -13.93 5.60 6.86
C LYS A 48 -14.45 4.99 8.16
N GLU A 49 -14.73 5.82 9.17
CA GLU A 49 -15.26 5.34 10.44
C GLU A 49 -16.67 4.76 10.30
N ASN A 50 -17.56 5.38 9.51
CA ASN A 50 -18.88 4.82 9.25
C ASN A 50 -18.79 3.43 8.61
N ILE A 51 -17.91 3.24 7.64
CA ILE A 51 -17.69 1.92 7.01
C ILE A 51 -17.15 0.90 8.02
N LYS A 52 -16.16 1.29 8.83
CA LYS A 52 -15.60 0.41 9.88
C LYS A 52 -16.66 -0.02 10.89
N GLN A 53 -17.51 0.90 11.34
CA GLN A 53 -18.58 0.60 12.30
C GLN A 53 -19.64 -0.32 11.71
N LEU A 54 -20.04 -0.08 10.45
CA LEU A 54 -20.97 -0.97 9.74
C LEU A 54 -20.40 -2.38 9.60
N TRP A 55 -19.13 -2.50 9.22
CA TRP A 55 -18.45 -3.79 9.13
C TRP A 55 -18.37 -4.49 10.48
N TRP A 56 -17.96 -3.77 11.53
CA TRP A 56 -17.85 -4.31 12.88
C TRP A 56 -19.18 -4.82 13.41
N LYS A 57 -20.25 -4.04 13.22
CA LYS A 57 -21.59 -4.46 13.59
C LYS A 57 -21.99 -5.74 12.85
N GLN A 58 -21.89 -5.75 11.53
CA GLN A 58 -22.34 -6.86 10.69
C GLN A 58 -21.60 -8.17 10.94
N PHE A 59 -20.27 -8.10 11.11
CA PHE A 59 -19.43 -9.29 11.14
C PHE A 59 -18.97 -9.70 12.54
N VAL A 60 -19.01 -8.80 13.52
CA VAL A 60 -18.58 -9.10 14.89
C VAL A 60 -19.77 -9.06 15.85
N LEU A 61 -20.51 -7.96 15.94
CA LEU A 61 -21.57 -7.83 16.95
C LEU A 61 -22.82 -8.66 16.65
N ASP A 62 -23.19 -8.78 15.38
CA ASP A 62 -24.40 -9.49 14.95
C ASP A 62 -24.16 -11.01 14.80
N ARG A 63 -22.98 -11.52 15.18
CA ARG A 63 -22.61 -12.94 15.14
C ARG A 63 -22.16 -13.45 16.51
N GLU A 64 -22.63 -14.63 16.91
CA GLU A 64 -22.27 -15.23 18.20
C GLU A 64 -20.89 -15.91 18.20
N ASP A 65 -20.33 -16.18 17.02
CA ASP A 65 -19.10 -16.96 16.81
C ASP A 65 -17.88 -16.09 16.46
N MET A 66 -17.97 -14.77 16.64
CA MET A 66 -16.93 -13.81 16.29
C MET A 66 -16.51 -12.97 17.50
N PHE A 67 -15.20 -12.87 17.73
CA PHE A 67 -14.64 -12.16 18.88
C PHE A 67 -13.69 -11.06 18.42
N GLY A 68 -13.89 -9.86 18.94
CA GLY A 68 -13.01 -8.73 18.67
C GLY A 68 -11.64 -8.89 19.33
N MET A 69 -10.59 -8.55 18.61
CA MET A 69 -9.21 -8.49 19.10
C MET A 69 -8.51 -7.28 18.47
N ASP A 70 -7.65 -6.63 19.24
CA ASP A 70 -6.73 -5.59 18.77
C ASP A 70 -5.30 -6.04 19.11
N ALA A 71 -4.46 -6.16 18.09
CA ALA A 71 -3.12 -6.72 18.19
C ALA A 71 -2.06 -5.66 17.86
N ALA A 72 -0.87 -5.80 18.44
CA ALA A 72 0.24 -4.93 18.10
C ALA A 72 0.65 -5.06 16.62
N ILE A 73 0.98 -3.93 15.98
CA ILE A 73 1.46 -3.90 14.59
C ILE A 73 2.89 -4.48 14.51
N LEU A 74 3.75 -4.13 15.47
CA LEU A 74 5.10 -4.68 15.57
C LEU A 74 5.04 -6.04 16.24
N MET A 75 5.69 -7.03 15.62
CA MET A 75 5.68 -8.42 16.06
C MET A 75 7.11 -8.96 16.06
N ARG A 76 7.39 -9.97 16.89
CA ARG A 76 8.68 -10.65 16.81
C ARG A 76 8.85 -11.37 15.47
N GLN A 77 10.06 -11.32 14.92
CA GLN A 77 10.37 -11.88 13.60
C GLN A 77 9.93 -13.33 13.40
N GLU A 78 9.96 -14.16 14.45
CA GLU A 78 9.59 -15.57 14.39
C GLU A 78 8.12 -15.76 13.97
N VAL A 79 7.23 -14.80 14.25
CA VAL A 79 5.83 -14.84 13.79
C VAL A 79 5.75 -14.77 12.26
N TRP A 80 6.55 -13.90 11.64
CA TRP A 80 6.62 -13.77 10.18
C TRP A 80 7.33 -14.96 9.52
N GLN A 81 8.28 -15.57 10.22
CA GLN A 81 8.93 -16.80 9.74
C GLN A 81 7.99 -18.00 9.81
N ALA A 82 7.31 -18.19 10.94
CA ALA A 82 6.39 -19.30 11.16
C ALA A 82 5.16 -19.22 10.23
N SER A 83 4.64 -18.02 9.97
CA SER A 83 3.56 -17.81 9.00
C SER A 83 4.01 -17.90 7.54
N GLY A 84 5.32 -17.95 7.28
CA GLY A 84 5.90 -18.05 5.93
C GLY A 84 6.09 -16.71 5.21
N HIS A 85 5.59 -15.59 5.74
CA HIS A 85 5.70 -14.27 5.11
C HIS A 85 7.16 -13.84 4.89
N ALA A 86 8.07 -14.19 5.80
CA ALA A 86 9.48 -13.85 5.68
C ALA A 86 10.13 -14.35 4.37
N LYS A 87 9.65 -15.48 3.81
CA LYS A 87 10.16 -16.06 2.57
C LYS A 87 9.19 -15.94 1.38
N GLY A 88 7.89 -15.97 1.64
CA GLY A 88 6.85 -16.08 0.62
C GLY A 88 6.18 -14.77 0.23
N PHE A 89 6.26 -13.72 1.06
CA PHE A 89 5.62 -12.44 0.78
C PHE A 89 6.52 -11.55 -0.08
N ALA A 90 6.67 -11.93 -1.35
CA ALA A 90 7.53 -11.26 -2.30
C ALA A 90 6.86 -11.10 -3.67
N ASP A 91 7.09 -9.93 -4.29
CA ASP A 91 6.68 -9.65 -5.65
C ASP A 91 7.90 -9.74 -6.60
N PRO A 92 7.73 -10.26 -7.83
CA PRO A 92 8.77 -10.21 -8.84
C PRO A 92 8.95 -8.76 -9.33
N MET A 93 10.14 -8.21 -9.11
CA MET A 93 10.50 -6.85 -9.52
C MET A 93 11.60 -6.88 -10.58
N VAL A 94 11.54 -5.94 -11.53
CA VAL A 94 12.58 -5.69 -12.53
C VAL A 94 13.16 -4.29 -12.34
N GLU A 95 14.47 -4.17 -12.50
CA GLU A 95 15.19 -2.89 -12.38
C GLU A 95 15.68 -2.44 -13.76
N CYS A 96 15.48 -1.18 -14.10
CA CYS A 96 16.08 -0.61 -15.30
C CYS A 96 17.59 -0.44 -15.14
N GLU A 97 18.36 -0.98 -16.08
CA GLU A 97 19.83 -0.89 -16.03
C GLU A 97 20.34 0.55 -16.15
N LYS A 98 19.58 1.44 -16.80
CA LYS A 98 19.94 2.84 -17.06
C LYS A 98 19.56 3.79 -15.93
N CYS A 99 18.29 3.78 -15.50
CA CYS A 99 17.78 4.73 -14.50
C CYS A 99 17.58 4.15 -13.10
N LYS A 100 17.84 2.84 -12.91
CA LYS A 100 17.73 2.15 -11.61
C LYS A 100 16.35 2.14 -10.97
N LYS A 101 15.32 2.65 -11.67
CA LYS A 101 13.94 2.53 -11.25
C LYS A 101 13.48 1.07 -11.31
N GLN A 102 12.68 0.71 -10.31
CA GLN A 102 12.16 -0.63 -10.13
C GLN A 102 10.67 -0.65 -10.48
N TYR A 103 10.23 -1.73 -11.11
CA TYR A 103 8.86 -1.93 -11.54
C TYR A 103 8.43 -3.35 -11.21
N LYS A 104 7.13 -3.54 -10.92
CA LYS A 104 6.58 -4.89 -10.79
C LYS A 104 6.60 -5.59 -12.15
N ALA A 105 7.13 -6.81 -12.19
CA ALA A 105 7.35 -7.56 -13.43
C ALA A 105 6.04 -7.98 -14.09
N ASP A 106 4.98 -8.22 -13.32
CA ASP A 106 3.64 -8.55 -13.79
C ASP A 106 2.93 -7.35 -14.45
N GLN A 107 3.25 -6.13 -14.02
CA GLN A 107 2.68 -4.89 -14.55
C GLN A 107 3.45 -4.32 -15.74
N GLN A 108 4.60 -4.89 -16.09
CA GLN A 108 5.44 -4.44 -17.21
C GLN A 108 5.58 -5.58 -18.24
N PRO A 109 4.67 -5.65 -19.23
CA PRO A 109 4.72 -6.69 -20.27
C PRO A 109 5.90 -6.49 -21.25
N THR A 110 6.55 -5.32 -21.22
CA THR A 110 7.64 -4.95 -22.12
C THR A 110 9.00 -5.05 -21.42
N THR A 111 10.05 -5.39 -22.16
CA THR A 111 11.43 -5.48 -21.65
C THR A 111 12.14 -4.11 -21.60
N LYS A 112 11.38 -3.02 -21.77
CA LYS A 112 11.89 -1.64 -21.86
C LYS A 112 11.30 -0.79 -20.75
N CYS A 113 12.13 0.06 -20.17
CA CYS A 113 11.74 0.99 -19.13
C CYS A 113 10.78 2.05 -19.69
N PRO A 114 9.60 2.25 -19.08
CA PRO A 114 8.60 3.19 -19.59
C PRO A 114 9.04 4.66 -19.53
N GLU A 115 10.04 5.00 -18.73
CA GLU A 115 10.50 6.39 -18.59
C GLU A 115 11.70 6.76 -19.47
N CYS A 116 12.60 5.81 -19.74
CA CYS A 116 13.89 6.13 -20.37
C CYS A 116 14.26 5.19 -21.52
N ASP A 117 13.35 4.28 -21.89
CA ASP A 117 13.51 3.22 -22.90
C ASP A 117 14.71 2.28 -22.68
N GLY A 118 15.34 2.36 -21.50
CA GLY A 118 16.46 1.49 -21.11
C GLY A 118 16.02 0.04 -20.93
N LYS A 119 16.96 -0.89 -21.04
CA LYS A 119 16.70 -2.32 -20.84
C LYS A 119 16.32 -2.62 -19.39
N LEU A 120 15.27 -3.42 -19.19
CA LEU A 120 14.93 -3.98 -17.89
C LEU A 120 15.77 -5.23 -17.62
N GLY A 121 16.34 -5.30 -16.42
CA GLY A 121 17.13 -6.43 -15.95
C GLY A 121 16.28 -7.68 -15.67
N LYS A 122 16.92 -8.71 -15.10
CA LYS A 122 16.23 -9.95 -14.71
C LYS A 122 15.28 -9.70 -13.55
N ALA A 123 14.10 -10.34 -13.60
CA ALA A 123 13.16 -10.32 -12.49
C ALA A 123 13.79 -10.97 -11.24
N ARG A 124 13.67 -10.30 -10.09
CA ARG A 124 14.10 -10.78 -8.78
C ARG A 124 12.95 -10.67 -7.81
N GLN A 125 12.85 -11.62 -6.88
CA GLN A 125 11.85 -11.57 -5.83
C GLN A 125 12.25 -10.50 -4.80
N PHE A 126 11.33 -9.60 -4.49
CA PHE A 126 11.53 -8.53 -3.51
C PHE A 126 10.52 -8.71 -2.38
N ASN A 127 11.00 -8.84 -1.15
CA ASN A 127 10.11 -8.95 0.01
C ASN A 127 9.39 -7.62 0.23
N MET A 128 8.07 -7.68 0.41
CA MET A 128 7.20 -6.51 0.50
C MET A 128 6.92 -6.07 1.94
N MET A 129 7.47 -6.75 2.96
CA MET A 129 7.36 -6.35 4.36
C MET A 129 8.31 -5.19 4.67
N PHE A 130 7.84 -4.23 5.47
CA PHE A 130 8.70 -3.22 6.07
C PHE A 130 9.49 -3.88 7.21
N LYS A 131 10.83 -3.84 7.12
CA LYS A 131 11.72 -4.27 8.20
C LYS A 131 11.99 -3.10 9.14
N THR A 132 11.90 -3.32 10.44
CA THR A 132 12.33 -2.33 11.45
C THR A 132 13.09 -3.01 12.60
N HIS A 133 13.75 -2.21 13.43
CA HIS A 133 14.44 -2.65 14.64
C HIS A 133 13.75 -2.05 15.89
N VAL A 134 13.48 -2.90 16.87
CA VAL A 134 12.81 -2.57 18.12
C VAL A 134 13.85 -2.46 19.23
N GLY A 135 14.06 -1.24 19.73
CA GLY A 135 15.02 -0.95 20.78
C GLY A 135 16.18 -0.10 20.27
N ALA A 136 17.14 0.18 21.16
CA ALA A 136 18.28 1.05 20.85
C ALA A 136 19.38 0.35 20.03
N GLU A 137 19.42 -0.98 20.06
CA GLU A 137 20.41 -1.77 19.34
C GLU A 137 19.80 -2.38 18.08
N GLU A 138 20.47 -2.17 16.95
CA GLU A 138 20.14 -2.82 15.67
C GLU A 138 20.65 -4.27 15.64
N SER A 139 20.15 -5.10 16.56
CA SER A 139 20.44 -6.53 16.59
C SER A 139 19.39 -7.34 15.84
N ASP A 140 19.72 -8.56 15.43
CA ASP A 140 18.75 -9.47 14.78
C ASP A 140 17.59 -9.83 15.72
N ALA A 141 17.84 -9.88 17.03
CA ALA A 141 16.80 -10.09 18.05
C ALA A 141 15.82 -8.91 18.16
N ALA A 142 16.19 -7.74 17.64
CA ALA A 142 15.36 -6.55 17.61
C ALA A 142 14.50 -6.46 16.34
N VAL A 143 14.62 -7.37 15.38
CA VAL A 143 13.91 -7.23 14.09
C VAL A 143 12.42 -7.51 14.24
N SER A 144 11.60 -6.61 13.68
CA SER A 144 10.16 -6.81 13.44
C SER A 144 9.83 -6.75 11.96
#